data_AF-A0A9W6MCU1-F1
#
_entry.id   AF-A0A9W6MCU1-F1
#
_cell.length_a   1.000
_cell.length_b   1.000
_cell.length_c   1.000
_cell.angle_alpha   90.00
_cell.angle_beta   90.00
_cell.angle_gamma   90.00
#
_symmetry.space_group_name_H-M   'P 1'
#
loop_
_entity.id
_entity.type
_entity.pdbx_description
1 polymer ?
#
loop_
_entity_poly.entity_id
_entity_poly.type
_entity_poly.pdbx_seq_one_letter_code
_entity_poly.pdbx_strand_id
1 'polypeptide(L)'
;MAVMAVSRIEPWDSPVTKGLQESIHRFRLLDEDIELKPILEQLATLPPLDVPTGKETVGRLPEIVDGRSAAPAQTFKIVDPEVKNPATEQWERTIGVFDLLL
;
A
#
# COMPACT_ATOMS: atom_id res chain seq x y z
N MET A 1 30.35 -7.48 -13.27
CA MET A 1 29.14 -8.02 -12.60
C MET A 1 27.97 -7.80 -13.53
N ALA A 2 27.41 -8.88 -14.09
CA ALA A 2 26.23 -8.78 -14.94
C ALA A 2 25.02 -8.43 -14.06
N VAL A 3 24.33 -7.34 -14.40
CA VAL A 3 22.99 -7.06 -13.87
C VAL A 3 22.11 -8.20 -14.39
N MET A 4 21.65 -9.08 -13.50
CA MET A 4 20.64 -10.07 -13.88
C MET A 4 19.38 -9.31 -14.30
N ALA A 5 18.96 -9.47 -15.55
CA ALA A 5 17.69 -8.94 -15.99
C ALA A 5 16.59 -9.55 -15.12
N VAL A 6 15.84 -8.71 -14.40
CA VAL A 6 14.70 -9.13 -13.60
C VAL A 6 13.61 -9.61 -14.56
N SER A 7 13.43 -10.91 -14.69
CA SER A 7 12.42 -11.51 -15.58
C SER A 7 11.01 -11.51 -14.99
N ARG A 8 10.88 -11.14 -13.71
CA ARG A 8 9.64 -11.17 -12.93
C ARG A 8 9.76 -10.32 -11.67
N ILE A 9 8.70 -9.62 -11.28
CA ILE A 9 8.65 -8.85 -10.02
C ILE A 9 8.41 -9.79 -8.84
N GLU A 10 9.40 -9.91 -7.96
CA GLU A 10 9.36 -10.74 -6.76
C GLU A 10 9.07 -9.89 -5.50
N PRO A 11 8.76 -10.52 -4.34
CA PRO A 11 8.30 -9.78 -3.18
C PRO A 11 9.32 -8.78 -2.62
N TRP A 12 10.61 -9.03 -2.78
CA TRP A 12 11.69 -8.13 -2.34
C TRP A 12 11.94 -6.97 -3.31
N ASP A 13 11.34 -7.01 -4.51
CA ASP A 13 11.40 -5.89 -5.46
C ASP A 13 10.40 -4.78 -5.10
N SER A 14 9.46 -5.06 -4.19
CA SER A 14 8.51 -4.05 -3.71
C SER A 14 9.16 -3.14 -2.67
N PRO A 15 9.11 -1.80 -2.82
CA PRO A 15 9.72 -0.85 -1.90
C PRO A 15 8.90 -0.67 -0.61
N VAL A 16 8.55 -1.76 0.06
CA VAL A 16 7.85 -1.73 1.35
C VAL A 16 8.85 -1.33 2.43
N THR A 17 8.77 -0.08 2.87
CA THR A 17 9.57 0.40 4.00
C THR A 17 9.16 -0.31 5.29
N LYS A 18 10.06 -0.32 6.28
CA LYS A 18 9.73 -0.86 7.61
C LYS A 18 8.49 -0.18 8.23
N GLY A 19 8.32 1.13 8.03
CA GLY A 19 7.13 1.84 8.51
C GLY A 19 5.83 1.31 7.91
N LEU A 20 5.82 1.05 6.59
CA LEU A 20 4.67 0.44 5.92
C LEU A 20 4.46 -1.00 6.39
N GLN A 21 5.53 -1.79 6.56
CA GLN A 21 5.45 -3.15 7.09
C GLN A 21 4.79 -3.21 8.48
N GLU A 22 5.12 -2.29 9.40
CA GLU A 22 4.48 -2.20 10.71
C GLU A 22 3.00 -1.78 10.61
N SER A 23 2.62 -0.98 9.61
CA SER A 23 1.21 -0.71 9.32
C SER A 23 0.46 -1.95 8.85
N ILE A 24 1.06 -2.77 7.98
CA ILE A 24 0.52 -4.06 7.55
C ILE A 24 0.29 -4.96 8.77
N HIS A 25 1.29 -5.09 9.63
CA HIS A 25 1.18 -5.91 10.85
C HIS A 25 0.05 -5.45 11.77
N ARG A 26 -0.13 -4.14 11.94
CA ARG A 26 -1.22 -3.59 12.75
C ARG A 26 -2.60 -3.82 12.11
N PHE A 27 -2.71 -3.74 10.79
CA PHE A 27 -3.99 -4.01 10.11
C PHE A 27 -4.40 -5.48 10.26
N ARG A 28 -3.45 -6.43 10.18
CA ARG A 28 -3.75 -7.86 10.43
C ARG A 28 -4.38 -8.13 11.80
N LEU A 29 -4.18 -7.27 12.79
CA LEU A 29 -4.82 -7.39 14.11
C LEU A 29 -6.30 -7.02 14.10
N LEU A 30 -6.79 -6.38 13.03
CA LEU A 30 -8.20 -6.04 12.86
C LEU A 30 -9.03 -7.25 12.40
N ASP A 31 -8.40 -8.34 11.97
CA ASP A 31 -9.05 -9.57 11.48
C ASP A 31 -10.04 -9.31 10.32
N GLU A 32 -9.70 -8.33 9.48
CA GLU A 32 -10.44 -7.97 8.27
C GLU A 32 -9.69 -8.52 7.04
N ASP A 33 -10.42 -9.20 6.15
CA ASP A 33 -9.87 -9.76 4.91
C ASP A 33 -10.23 -8.88 3.71
N ILE A 34 -9.22 -8.50 2.91
CA ILE A 34 -9.44 -7.86 1.61
C ILE A 34 -9.30 -8.87 0.47
N GLU A 35 -10.31 -8.88 -0.39
CA GLU A 35 -10.31 -9.74 -1.57
C GLU A 35 -9.26 -9.29 -2.59
N LEU A 36 -8.48 -10.25 -3.09
CA LEU A 36 -7.48 -10.00 -4.14
C LEU A 36 -8.11 -9.55 -5.46
N LYS A 37 -9.29 -10.08 -5.81
CA LYS A 37 -9.90 -9.88 -7.14
C LYS A 37 -10.20 -8.40 -7.42
N PRO A 38 -10.88 -7.64 -6.54
CA PRO A 38 -11.08 -6.20 -6.73
C PRO A 38 -9.79 -5.41 -6.95
N ILE A 39 -8.70 -5.78 -6.26
CA ILE A 39 -7.39 -5.13 -6.43
C ILE A 39 -6.87 -5.37 -7.85
N LEU A 40 -6.93 -6.60 -8.33
CA LEU A 40 -6.48 -6.94 -9.69
C LEU A 40 -7.34 -6.26 -10.75
N GLU A 41 -8.66 -6.18 -10.55
CA GLU A 41 -9.57 -5.46 -11.45
C GLU A 41 -9.23 -3.98 -11.52
N GLN A 42 -8.93 -3.34 -10.38
CA GLN A 42 -8.49 -1.94 -10.35
C GLN A 42 -7.13 -1.77 -11.06
N LEU A 43 -6.15 -2.63 -10.78
CA LEU A 43 -4.83 -2.55 -11.40
C LEU A 43 -4.87 -2.77 -12.92
N ALA A 44 -5.82 -3.58 -13.41
CA ALA A 44 -6.04 -3.80 -14.84
C ALA A 44 -6.55 -2.55 -15.59
N THR A 45 -6.97 -1.49 -14.88
CA THR A 45 -7.32 -0.19 -15.50
C THR A 45 -6.11 0.68 -15.80
N LEU A 46 -4.93 0.35 -15.23
CA LEU A 46 -3.68 1.05 -15.44
C LEU A 46 -2.90 0.46 -16.63
N PRO A 47 -1.93 1.19 -17.20
CA PRO A 47 -1.00 0.62 -18.17
C PRO A 47 -0.32 -0.65 -17.64
N PRO A 48 -0.22 -1.71 -18.45
CA PRO A 48 0.40 -2.96 -18.02
C PRO A 48 1.90 -2.77 -17.75
N LEU A 49 2.44 -3.60 -16.86
CA LEU A 49 3.88 -3.64 -16.58
C LEU A 49 4.63 -4.39 -17.68
N ASP A 50 5.86 -3.98 -17.95
CA ASP A 50 6.74 -4.62 -18.94
C ASP A 50 7.19 -6.04 -18.53
N VAL A 51 7.12 -6.33 -17.22
CA VAL A 51 7.50 -7.61 -16.63
C VAL A 51 6.35 -8.20 -15.82
N PRO A 52 6.16 -9.53 -15.84
CA PRO A 52 5.09 -10.17 -15.09
C PRO A 52 5.36 -10.12 -13.59
N THR A 53 4.29 -10.19 -12.79
CA THR A 53 4.36 -10.21 -11.34
C THR A 53 4.44 -11.65 -10.77
N GLY A 54 5.26 -11.83 -9.74
CA GLY A 54 5.35 -12.99 -8.85
C GLY A 54 4.00 -13.51 -8.41
N LYS A 55 3.79 -14.84 -8.30
CA LYS A 55 2.53 -15.37 -7.73
C LYS A 55 2.49 -15.04 -6.24
N GLU A 56 3.64 -15.16 -5.58
CA GLU A 56 3.84 -14.72 -4.21
C GLU A 56 3.61 -13.20 -4.07
N THR A 57 4.21 -12.40 -4.95
CA THR A 57 4.01 -10.94 -4.99
C THR A 57 2.53 -10.56 -5.18
N VAL A 58 1.82 -11.23 -6.10
CA VAL A 58 0.37 -11.04 -6.31
C VAL A 58 -0.41 -11.40 -5.04
N GLY A 59 -0.06 -12.51 -4.39
CA GLY A 59 -0.69 -12.94 -3.14
C GLY A 59 -0.50 -11.98 -1.97
N ARG A 60 0.54 -11.12 -2.00
CA ARG A 60 0.82 -10.09 -0.98
C ARG A 60 0.12 -8.76 -1.25
N LEU A 61 -0.50 -8.57 -2.41
CA LEU A 61 -1.19 -7.31 -2.75
C LEU A 61 -2.29 -6.91 -1.74
N PRO A 62 -3.14 -7.83 -1.23
CA PRO A 62 -4.13 -7.48 -0.21
C PRO A 62 -3.48 -6.85 1.01
N GLU A 63 -2.47 -7.52 1.58
CA GLU A 63 -1.77 -7.01 2.76
C GLU A 63 -1.12 -5.63 2.55
N ILE A 64 -0.58 -5.37 1.35
CA ILE A 64 0.03 -4.08 1.01
C ILE A 64 -1.04 -2.99 0.92
N VAL A 65 -2.19 -3.27 0.29
CA VAL A 65 -3.33 -2.35 0.23
C VAL A 65 -3.87 -2.05 1.62
N ASP A 66 -3.91 -3.05 2.49
CA ASP A 66 -4.37 -2.96 3.88
C ASP A 66 -3.48 -2.07 4.74
N GLY A 67 -2.17 -2.34 4.75
CA GLY A 67 -1.21 -1.51 5.48
C GLY A 67 -1.19 -0.07 4.98
N ARG A 68 -1.41 0.14 3.68
CA ARG A 68 -1.56 1.47 3.08
C ARG A 68 -2.86 2.15 3.51
N SER A 69 -3.96 1.42 3.72
CA SER A 69 -5.25 1.97 4.16
C SER A 69 -5.23 2.36 5.65
N ALA A 70 -4.50 1.61 6.48
CA ALA A 70 -4.34 1.90 7.91
C ALA A 70 -3.51 3.17 8.17
N ALA A 71 -2.54 3.46 7.31
CA ALA A 71 -1.58 4.53 7.54
C ALA A 71 -2.24 5.93 7.54
N PRO A 72 -3.10 6.32 6.57
CA PRO A 72 -3.83 7.59 6.60
C PRO A 72 -4.70 7.76 7.85
N ALA A 73 -5.41 6.71 8.28
CA ALA A 73 -6.23 6.75 9.48
C ALA A 73 -5.44 7.13 10.74
N GLN A 74 -4.19 6.66 10.82
CA GLN A 74 -3.28 7.03 11.90
C GLN A 74 -2.68 8.42 11.71
N THR A 75 -2.34 8.79 10.48
CA THR A 75 -1.86 10.14 10.16
C THR A 75 -2.89 11.20 10.57
N PHE A 76 -4.19 10.98 10.33
CA PHE A 76 -5.24 11.89 10.83
C PHE A 76 -5.19 12.07 12.34
N LYS A 77 -5.06 10.97 13.10
CA LYS A 77 -4.98 11.04 14.58
C LYS A 77 -3.74 11.78 15.09
N ILE A 78 -2.68 11.86 14.30
CA ILE A 78 -1.43 12.54 14.65
C ILE A 78 -1.49 14.02 14.25
N VAL A 79 -1.92 14.31 13.03
CA VAL A 79 -1.88 15.66 12.44
C VAL A 79 -3.10 16.50 12.83
N ASP A 80 -4.26 15.88 12.98
CA ASP A 80 -5.54 16.52 13.26
C ASP A 80 -6.29 15.79 14.41
N PRO A 81 -5.73 15.70 15.64
CA PRO A 81 -6.21 14.82 16.71
C PRO A 81 -7.65 15.08 17.17
N GLU A 82 -8.11 16.33 17.08
CA GLU A 82 -9.47 16.73 17.49
C GLU A 82 -10.53 16.49 16.40
N VAL A 83 -10.10 16.17 15.17
CA VAL A 83 -11.00 15.99 14.03
C VAL A 83 -11.48 14.53 13.97
N LYS A 84 -12.73 14.31 14.35
CA LYS A 84 -13.37 12.98 14.29
C LYS A 84 -13.76 12.57 12.87
N ASN A 85 -14.12 13.54 12.03
CA ASN A 85 -14.60 13.33 10.67
C ASN A 85 -13.73 14.16 9.71
N PRO A 86 -12.64 13.61 9.17
CA PRO A 86 -11.76 14.35 8.26
C PRO A 86 -12.51 14.73 6.99
N ALA A 87 -12.51 16.03 6.68
CA ALA A 87 -13.06 16.57 5.45
C ALA A 87 -11.96 16.69 4.39
N THR A 88 -12.32 17.24 3.22
CA THR A 88 -11.42 17.35 2.06
C THR A 88 -10.06 17.95 2.42
N GLU A 89 -10.01 19.01 3.24
CA GLU A 89 -8.75 19.67 3.61
C GLU A 89 -7.80 18.74 4.39
N GLN A 90 -8.33 17.96 5.34
CA GLN A 90 -7.52 17.00 6.11
C GLN A 90 -7.00 15.88 5.18
N TRP A 91 -7.84 15.42 4.26
CA TRP A 91 -7.45 14.43 3.25
C TRP A 91 -6.33 14.93 2.36
N GLU A 92 -6.46 16.12 1.79
CA GLU A 92 -5.43 16.74 0.94
C GLU A 92 -4.11 16.89 1.69
N ARG A 93 -4.15 17.37 2.95
CA ARG A 93 -2.95 17.48 3.79
C ARG A 93 -2.31 16.12 4.06
N THR A 94 -3.13 15.12 4.39
CA THR A 94 -2.65 13.77 4.68
C THR A 94 -2.04 13.12 3.44
N ILE A 95 -2.71 13.21 2.29
CA ILE A 95 -2.20 12.74 0.99
C ILE A 95 -0.86 13.43 0.67
N GLY A 96 -0.76 14.74 0.90
CA GLY A 96 0.50 15.48 0.72
C GLY A 96 1.65 14.96 1.58
N VAL A 97 1.40 14.34 2.74
CA VAL A 97 2.45 13.65 3.52
C VAL A 97 2.87 12.34 2.85
N PHE A 98 1.93 11.58 2.28
CA PHE A 98 2.23 10.33 1.60
C PHE A 98 2.97 10.55 0.27
N ASP A 99 2.65 11.61 -0.47
CA ASP A 99 3.32 11.98 -1.72
C ASP A 99 4.82 12.31 -1.53
N LEU A 100 5.26 12.58 -0.30
CA LEU A 100 6.68 12.79 0.02
C LEU A 100 7.44 11.49 0.26
N LEU A 101 6.75 10.37 0.50
CA LEU A 101 7.32 9.14 1.05
C LEU A 101 7.02 7.88 0.22
N LEU A 102 6.03 7.93 -0.67
CA LEU A 102 5.58 6.84 -1.54
C LEU A 102 5.62 7.28 -3.01
#